data_AF-A0A6P3WXP0-F1
#
_entry.id   AF-A0A6P3WXP0-F1
#
_cell.length_a   1.000
_cell.length_b   1.000
_cell.length_c   1.000
_cell.angle_alpha   90.00
_cell.angle_beta   90.00
_cell.angle_gamma   90.00
#
_symmetry.space_group_name_H-M   'P 1'
#
loop_
_entity.id
_entity.type
_entity.pdbx_description
1 polymer ?
#
loop_
_entity_poly.entity_id
_entity_poly.type
_entity_poly.pdbx_seq_one_letter_code
_entity_poly.pdbx_strand_id
1 'polypeptide(L)'
;MEASKKICAVYGPNTVSNATAKRWFQRFRSGNMDVKDEARSGRPIVENVDKSMEIVESVRHVSTYSIAQELKISQKLVWNHLHKAGLKKKLDVWVPHELTQKNFLDRIVACDSLLKCNEIDPFLKRMVTGDEKWVTYENNSRRRSWSNRTPNFPWSSRLEQHSNSSNKGK
;
A
#
# COMPACT_ATOMS: atom_id res chain seq x y z
N MET A 1 32.80 38.43 21.30
CA MET A 1 32.96 36.97 21.16
C MET A 1 34.20 36.72 20.34
N GLU A 2 35.26 36.16 20.93
CA GLU A 2 36.45 35.78 20.18
C GLU A 2 36.20 34.59 19.25
N ALA A 3 35.34 33.63 19.68
CA ALA A 3 35.08 32.42 18.93
C ALA A 3 34.48 32.68 17.53
N SER A 4 33.48 33.55 17.42
CA SER A 4 32.89 33.93 16.12
C SER A 4 33.90 34.62 15.21
N LYS A 5 34.77 35.49 15.75
CA LYS A 5 35.85 36.15 15.00
C LYS A 5 36.88 35.14 14.49
N LYS A 6 37.29 34.19 15.33
CA LYS A 6 38.23 33.11 14.96
C LYS A 6 37.64 32.19 13.87
N ILE A 7 36.35 31.84 13.98
CA ILE A 7 35.65 31.04 12.97
C ILE A 7 35.53 31.80 11.65
N CYS A 8 35.06 33.05 11.66
CA CYS A 8 34.96 33.85 10.43
C CYS A 8 36.32 34.17 9.81
N ALA A 9 37.41 34.22 10.58
CA ALA A 9 38.76 34.40 10.04
C ALA A 9 39.24 33.19 9.22
N VAL A 10 38.83 31.97 9.60
CA VAL A 10 39.23 30.73 8.90
C VAL A 10 38.27 30.39 7.75
N TYR A 11 36.97 30.59 7.96
CA TYR A 11 35.92 30.11 7.04
C TYR A 11 35.25 31.22 6.21
N GLY A 12 35.62 32.48 6.44
CA GLY A 12 35.14 33.64 5.68
C GLY A 12 34.23 34.58 6.47
N PRO A 13 34.05 35.82 5.98
CA PRO A 13 33.13 36.77 6.59
C PRO A 13 31.69 36.24 6.56
N ASN A 14 30.91 36.51 7.61
CA ASN A 14 29.51 36.10 7.79
C ASN A 14 29.23 34.59 7.95
N THR A 15 30.24 33.73 8.16
CA THR A 15 30.01 32.30 8.41
C THR A 15 29.15 32.04 9.65
N VAL A 16 29.39 32.75 10.75
CA VAL A 16 28.60 32.63 11.99
C VAL A 16 28.37 34.00 12.60
N SER A 17 27.10 34.31 12.91
CA SER A 17 26.76 35.54 13.63
C SER A 17 27.17 35.46 15.11
N ASN A 18 27.47 36.60 15.72
CA ASN A 18 27.70 36.67 17.18
C ASN A 18 26.52 36.07 17.97
N ALA A 19 25.28 36.35 17.54
CA ALA A 19 24.09 35.81 18.21
C ALA A 19 24.03 34.27 18.16
N THR A 20 24.38 33.68 17.01
CA THR A 20 24.43 32.23 16.82
C THR A 20 25.50 31.60 17.73
N ALA A 21 26.71 32.16 17.75
CA ALA A 21 27.78 31.69 18.63
C ALA A 21 27.39 31.76 20.10
N LYS A 22 26.70 32.83 20.54
CA LYS A 22 26.21 32.95 21.93
C LYS A 22 25.21 31.86 22.29
N ARG A 23 24.24 31.57 21.41
CA ARG A 23 23.23 30.52 21.64
C ARG A 23 23.89 29.14 21.76
N TRP A 24 24.85 28.83 20.90
CA TRP A 24 25.60 27.57 20.98
C TRP A 24 26.42 27.47 22.28
N PHE A 25 27.12 28.53 22.68
CA PHE A 25 27.84 28.54 23.96
C PHE A 25 26.92 28.37 25.17
N GLN A 26 25.72 28.95 25.14
CA GLN A 26 24.72 28.75 26.18
C GLN A 26 24.24 27.30 26.23
N ARG A 27 23.97 26.68 25.07
CA ARG A 27 23.56 25.28 24.94
C ARG A 27 24.63 24.31 25.46
N PHE A 28 25.90 24.57 25.14
CA PHE A 28 27.02 23.76 25.66
C PHE A 28 27.20 23.94 27.18
N ARG A 29 27.04 25.16 27.70
CA ARG A 29 27.10 25.40 29.15
C ARG A 29 25.97 24.75 29.93
N SER A 30 24.81 24.53 29.30
CA SER A 30 23.71 23.77 29.91
C SER A 30 23.89 22.25 29.82
N GLY A 31 25.06 21.76 29.38
CA GLY A 31 25.37 20.33 29.29
C GLY A 31 24.86 19.63 28.02
N ASN A 32 24.21 20.37 27.10
CA ASN A 32 23.78 19.82 25.83
C ASN A 32 24.87 19.99 24.77
N MET A 33 25.62 18.91 24.52
CA MET A 33 26.72 18.86 23.54
C MET A 33 26.27 18.36 22.16
N ASP A 34 24.96 18.16 21.92
CA ASP A 34 24.46 17.74 20.62
C ASP A 34 24.53 18.89 19.61
N VAL A 35 25.15 18.60 18.47
CA VAL A 35 25.34 19.54 17.37
C VAL A 35 24.18 19.45 16.37
N LYS A 36 23.31 18.44 16.48
CA LYS A 36 22.12 18.34 15.64
C LYS A 36 21.06 19.36 16.04
N ASP A 37 20.29 19.77 15.04
CA ASP A 37 19.07 20.54 15.25
C ASP A 37 18.07 19.68 16.05
N GLU A 38 17.43 20.30 17.03
CA GLU A 38 16.29 19.69 17.71
C GLU A 38 15.13 19.53 16.74
N ALA A 39 14.22 18.60 17.09
CA ALA A 39 12.97 18.42 16.37
C ALA A 39 12.25 19.77 16.29
N ARG A 40 12.19 20.33 15.08
CA ARG A 40 11.48 21.57 14.84
C ARG A 40 9.99 21.30 15.01
N SER A 41 9.28 22.17 15.71
CA SER A 41 7.82 22.17 15.71
C SER A 41 7.36 22.43 14.27
N GLY A 42 7.06 21.36 13.54
CA GLY A 42 6.52 21.43 12.20
C GLY A 42 5.13 22.04 12.19
N ARG A 43 4.54 22.17 10.99
CA ARG A 43 3.13 22.57 10.87
C ARG A 43 2.26 21.56 11.63
N PRO A 44 1.39 21.98 12.56
CA PRO A 44 0.43 21.08 13.17
C PRO A 44 -0.47 20.53 12.06
N ILE A 45 -0.40 19.22 11.83
CA ILE A 45 -1.43 18.53 11.08
C ILE A 45 -2.56 18.44 12.08
N VAL A 46 -3.65 19.17 11.87
CA VAL A 46 -4.87 18.96 12.65
C VAL A 46 -5.39 17.59 12.21
N GLU A 47 -5.05 16.58 12.99
CA GLU A 47 -5.24 15.17 12.64
C GLU A 47 -6.71 14.79 12.83
N ASN A 48 -7.45 14.82 11.72
CA ASN A 48 -8.65 14.02 11.57
C ASN A 48 -8.28 12.57 11.16
N VAL A 49 -7.07 12.12 11.51
CA VAL A 49 -6.52 10.80 11.16
C VAL A 49 -7.43 9.73 11.77
N ASP A 50 -7.78 9.89 13.05
CA ASP A 50 -8.62 8.95 13.78
C ASP A 50 -9.98 8.75 13.11
N LYS A 51 -10.64 9.85 12.67
CA LYS A 51 -11.92 9.75 11.97
C LYS A 51 -11.79 9.10 10.59
N SER A 52 -10.68 9.35 9.87
CA SER A 52 -10.44 8.66 8.59
C SER A 52 -10.22 7.17 8.77
N MET A 53 -9.67 6.74 9.91
CA MET A 53 -9.50 5.33 10.25
C MET A 53 -10.82 4.69 10.66
N GLU A 54 -11.62 5.37 11.48
CA GLU A 54 -12.96 4.91 11.90
C GLU A 54 -13.89 4.61 10.70
N ILE A 55 -13.87 5.45 9.68
CA ILE A 55 -14.66 5.22 8.44
C ILE A 55 -14.16 3.98 7.68
N VAL A 56 -12.86 3.74 7.65
CA VAL A 56 -12.28 2.60 6.93
C VAL A 56 -12.52 1.28 7.66
N GLU A 57 -12.51 1.31 8.99
CA GLU A 57 -12.80 0.14 9.83
C GLU A 57 -14.27 -0.25 9.78
N SER A 58 -15.18 0.72 9.69
CA SER A 58 -16.62 0.47 9.54
C SER A 58 -16.99 0.01 8.13
N VAL A 59 -16.39 0.59 7.08
CA VAL A 59 -16.71 0.27 5.68
C VAL A 59 -15.47 -0.18 4.92
N ARG A 60 -15.36 -1.50 4.74
CA ARG A 60 -14.20 -2.16 4.11
C ARG A 60 -13.88 -1.69 2.69
N HIS A 61 -14.88 -1.22 1.93
CA HIS A 61 -14.74 -0.83 0.52
C HIS A 61 -14.84 0.68 0.28
N VAL A 62 -14.68 1.49 1.32
CA VAL A 62 -14.80 2.94 1.19
C VAL A 62 -13.72 3.52 0.26
N SER A 63 -14.12 4.46 -0.60
CA SER A 63 -13.16 5.15 -1.47
C SER A 63 -12.50 6.31 -0.73
N THR A 64 -11.24 6.61 -1.04
CA THR A 64 -10.55 7.80 -0.52
C THR A 64 -11.27 9.10 -0.84
N TYR A 65 -12.05 9.11 -1.92
CA TYR A 65 -12.86 10.25 -2.34
C TYR A 65 -14.07 10.44 -1.43
N SER A 66 -14.77 9.35 -1.08
CA SER A 66 -15.90 9.38 -0.16
C SER A 66 -15.48 9.91 1.21
N ILE A 67 -14.37 9.38 1.76
CA ILE A 67 -13.82 9.84 3.05
C ILE A 67 -13.48 11.34 2.98
N ALA A 68 -12.89 11.78 1.87
CA ALA A 68 -12.51 13.18 1.68
C ALA A 68 -13.72 14.12 1.67
N GLN A 69 -14.81 13.71 1.02
CA GLN A 69 -16.06 14.48 1.01
C GLN A 69 -16.72 14.53 2.38
N GLU A 70 -16.80 13.38 3.07
CA GLU A 70 -17.42 13.26 4.39
C GLU A 70 -16.67 14.08 5.44
N LEU A 71 -15.35 13.96 5.48
CA LEU A 71 -14.50 14.69 6.42
C LEU A 71 -14.15 16.12 5.97
N LYS A 72 -14.61 16.54 4.78
CA LYS A 72 -14.31 17.84 4.14
C LYS A 72 -12.81 18.15 4.09
N ILE A 73 -12.00 17.14 3.81
CA ILE A 73 -10.54 17.25 3.68
C ILE A 73 -10.08 16.92 2.26
N SER A 74 -8.84 17.29 1.92
CA SER A 74 -8.29 16.93 0.61
C SER A 74 -8.10 15.41 0.49
N GLN A 75 -8.42 14.85 -0.69
CA GLN A 75 -8.21 13.41 -0.97
C GLN A 75 -6.74 12.99 -0.78
N LYS A 76 -5.79 13.87 -1.09
CA LYS A 76 -4.36 13.62 -0.88
C LYS A 76 -4.02 13.42 0.60
N LEU A 77 -4.67 14.16 1.49
CA LEU A 77 -4.49 14.01 2.93
C LEU A 77 -4.99 12.65 3.42
N VAL A 78 -6.18 12.22 2.96
CA VAL A 78 -6.71 10.88 3.24
C VAL A 78 -5.71 9.81 2.79
N TRP A 79 -5.21 9.91 1.56
CA TRP A 79 -4.23 8.95 1.05
C TRP A 79 -2.96 8.90 1.92
N ASN A 80 -2.46 10.05 2.35
CA ASN A 80 -1.31 10.13 3.26
C ASN A 80 -1.61 9.50 4.63
N HIS A 81 -2.81 9.71 5.18
CA HIS A 81 -3.23 9.10 6.45
C HIS A 81 -3.26 7.58 6.35
N LEU A 82 -3.92 7.04 5.34
CA LEU A 82 -4.00 5.59 5.10
C LEU A 82 -2.61 4.97 4.90
N HIS A 83 -1.75 5.64 4.13
CA HIS A 83 -0.39 5.18 3.90
C HIS A 83 0.46 5.22 5.18
N LYS A 84 0.34 6.26 6.01
CA LYS A 84 1.01 6.35 7.32
C LYS A 84 0.53 5.28 8.29
N ALA A 85 -0.76 4.93 8.26
CA ALA A 85 -1.33 3.84 9.04
C ALA A 85 -0.97 2.44 8.52
N GLY A 86 -0.21 2.34 7.42
CA GLY A 86 0.22 1.06 6.85
C GLY A 86 -0.86 0.34 6.02
N LEU A 87 -2.00 0.98 5.77
CA LEU A 87 -3.07 0.42 4.96
C LEU A 87 -2.70 0.42 3.47
N LYS A 88 -3.04 -0.67 2.79
CA LYS A 88 -2.81 -0.85 1.35
C LYS A 88 -4.10 -1.30 0.68
N LYS A 89 -4.38 -0.73 -0.49
CA LYS A 89 -5.52 -1.17 -1.30
C LYS A 89 -5.27 -2.60 -1.79
N LYS A 90 -6.15 -3.52 -1.39
CA LYS A 90 -6.20 -4.89 -1.89
C LYS A 90 -7.53 -5.11 -2.60
N LEU A 91 -7.52 -5.99 -3.60
CA LEU A 91 -8.75 -6.51 -4.17
C LEU A 91 -9.27 -7.62 -3.26
N ASP A 92 -10.58 -7.77 -3.21
CA ASP A 92 -11.19 -8.89 -2.50
C ASP A 92 -10.85 -10.21 -3.16
N VAL A 93 -10.87 -11.25 -2.32
CA VAL A 93 -10.74 -12.63 -2.78
C VAL A 93 -12.09 -13.06 -3.31
N TRP A 94 -12.11 -13.58 -4.53
CA TRP A 94 -13.33 -14.15 -5.09
C TRP A 94 -13.70 -15.43 -4.33
N VAL A 95 -14.92 -15.47 -3.81
CA VAL A 95 -15.48 -16.63 -3.11
C VAL A 95 -16.56 -17.25 -4.02
N PRO A 96 -16.45 -18.55 -4.38
CA PRO A 96 -17.34 -19.15 -5.39
C PRO A 96 -18.82 -19.16 -5.03
N HIS A 97 -19.15 -19.23 -3.74
CA HIS A 97 -20.52 -19.40 -3.29
C HIS A 97 -20.73 -18.74 -1.93
N GLU A 98 -21.89 -18.10 -1.76
CA GLU A 98 -22.37 -17.60 -0.47
C GLU A 98 -22.93 -18.78 0.33
N LEU A 99 -22.21 -19.18 1.38
CA LEU A 99 -22.64 -20.30 2.21
C LEU A 99 -23.83 -19.89 3.09
N THR A 100 -24.86 -20.73 3.12
CA THR A 100 -25.92 -20.63 4.12
C THR A 100 -25.39 -21.03 5.50
N GLN A 101 -26.08 -20.63 6.56
CA GLN A 101 -25.71 -21.00 7.93
C GLN A 101 -25.64 -22.53 8.14
N LYS A 102 -26.57 -23.27 7.51
CA LYS A 102 -26.56 -24.74 7.52
C LYS A 102 -25.29 -25.28 6.85
N ASN A 103 -24.97 -24.83 5.63
CA ASN A 103 -23.78 -25.27 4.91
C ASN A 103 -22.50 -24.99 5.70
N PHE A 104 -22.45 -23.88 6.44
CA PHE A 104 -21.33 -23.53 7.29
C PHE A 104 -21.15 -24.52 8.45
N LEU A 105 -22.23 -24.82 9.18
CA LEU A 105 -22.21 -25.78 10.28
C LEU A 105 -21.86 -27.19 9.81
N ASP A 106 -22.49 -27.65 8.72
CA ASP A 106 -22.23 -28.98 8.14
C ASP A 106 -20.75 -29.13 7.77
N ARG A 107 -20.14 -28.08 7.19
CA ARG A 107 -18.71 -28.06 6.86
C ARG A 107 -17.82 -28.11 8.09
N ILE A 108 -18.15 -27.35 9.15
CA ILE A 108 -17.37 -27.37 10.41
C ILE A 108 -17.40 -28.78 11.00
N VAL A 109 -18.59 -29.38 11.14
CA VAL A 109 -18.76 -30.72 11.71
C VAL A 109 -17.99 -31.76 10.89
N ALA A 110 -18.07 -31.69 9.56
CA ALA A 110 -17.31 -32.58 8.70
C ALA A 110 -15.79 -32.40 8.86
N CYS A 111 -15.30 -31.17 8.91
CA CYS A 111 -13.87 -30.88 9.10
C CYS A 111 -13.36 -31.35 10.46
N ASP A 112 -14.10 -31.08 11.54
CA ASP A 112 -13.73 -31.49 12.89
C ASP A 112 -13.69 -33.02 13.02
N SER A 113 -14.65 -33.71 12.40
CA SER A 113 -14.68 -35.18 12.37
C SER A 113 -13.46 -35.73 11.63
N LEU A 114 -13.18 -35.22 10.42
CA LEU A 114 -12.04 -35.65 9.61
C LEU A 114 -10.71 -35.36 10.30
N LEU A 115 -10.58 -34.23 10.99
CA LEU A 115 -9.38 -33.86 11.72
C LEU A 115 -9.10 -34.87 12.85
N LYS A 116 -10.12 -35.17 13.68
CA LYS A 116 -10.02 -36.18 14.75
C LYS A 116 -9.70 -37.57 14.21
N CYS A 117 -10.34 -37.98 13.12
CA CYS A 117 -10.02 -39.26 12.49
C CYS A 117 -8.56 -39.32 12.04
N ASN A 118 -8.02 -38.22 11.50
CA ASN A 118 -6.64 -38.18 11.03
C ASN A 118 -5.62 -38.14 12.17
N GLU A 119 -5.98 -37.62 13.35
CA GLU A 119 -5.16 -37.70 14.56
C GLU A 119 -5.07 -39.14 15.10
N ILE A 120 -6.15 -39.91 14.99
CA ILE A 120 -6.22 -41.29 15.49
C ILE A 120 -5.55 -42.27 14.52
N ASP A 121 -5.91 -42.23 13.23
CA ASP A 121 -5.27 -43.01 12.18
C ASP A 121 -4.99 -42.11 10.96
N PRO A 122 -3.74 -41.66 10.77
CA PRO A 122 -3.37 -40.81 9.64
C PRO A 122 -3.67 -41.48 8.29
N PHE A 123 -4.72 -41.00 7.61
CA PHE A 123 -5.25 -41.60 6.38
C PHE A 123 -4.91 -40.82 5.11
N LEU A 124 -4.30 -39.62 5.22
CA LEU A 124 -3.98 -38.80 4.05
C LEU A 124 -3.09 -39.52 3.02
N LYS A 125 -2.16 -40.39 3.47
CA LYS A 125 -1.30 -41.17 2.56
C LYS A 125 -2.05 -42.26 1.77
N ARG A 126 -3.24 -42.65 2.23
CA ARG A 126 -4.09 -43.69 1.63
C ARG A 126 -5.25 -43.07 0.83
N MET A 127 -5.43 -41.75 0.87
CA MET A 127 -6.53 -41.05 0.23
C MET A 127 -6.36 -41.00 -1.28
N VAL A 128 -7.43 -41.30 -2.00
CA VAL A 128 -7.53 -41.12 -3.45
C VAL A 128 -8.67 -40.14 -3.72
N THR A 129 -8.40 -39.06 -4.46
CA THR A 129 -9.38 -38.03 -4.82
C THR A 129 -9.49 -37.91 -6.33
N GLY A 130 -10.68 -37.62 -6.84
CA GLY A 130 -10.93 -37.30 -8.25
C GLY A 130 -11.89 -36.12 -8.36
N ASP A 131 -11.66 -35.26 -9.36
CA ASP A 131 -12.54 -34.15 -9.72
C ASP A 131 -12.47 -33.93 -11.23
N GLU A 132 -13.54 -33.38 -11.81
CA GLU A 132 -13.64 -33.13 -13.25
C GLU A 132 -13.48 -31.64 -13.53
N LYS A 133 -12.66 -31.30 -14.53
CA LYS A 133 -12.41 -29.91 -14.91
C LYS A 133 -12.50 -29.76 -16.42
N TRP A 134 -13.29 -28.78 -16.85
CA TRP A 134 -13.36 -28.36 -18.25
C TRP A 134 -12.02 -27.77 -18.72
N VAL A 135 -11.52 -28.25 -19.86
CA VAL A 135 -10.35 -27.71 -20.56
C VAL A 135 -10.83 -27.03 -21.82
N THR A 136 -10.73 -25.69 -21.86
CA THR A 136 -11.11 -24.91 -23.04
C THR A 136 -9.96 -24.83 -24.04
N TYR A 137 -10.28 -24.82 -25.34
CA TYR A 137 -9.27 -24.74 -26.41
C TYR A 137 -8.51 -23.40 -26.40
N GLU A 138 -9.24 -22.30 -26.18
CA GLU A 138 -8.65 -20.97 -26.02
C GLU A 138 -8.83 -20.47 -24.57
N ASN A 139 -7.73 -20.36 -23.83
CA ASN A 139 -7.70 -19.76 -22.50
C ASN A 139 -7.11 -18.34 -22.57
N ASN A 140 -7.95 -17.39 -23.00
CA ASN A 140 -7.55 -15.99 -23.16
C ASN A 140 -7.32 -15.32 -21.79
N SER A 141 -6.06 -15.13 -21.41
CA SER A 141 -5.68 -14.40 -20.19
C SER A 141 -5.40 -12.92 -20.47
N ARG A 142 -5.76 -12.04 -19.53
CA ARG A 142 -5.43 -10.61 -19.63
C ARG A 142 -3.92 -10.43 -19.44
N ARG A 143 -3.23 -10.00 -20.50
CA ARG A 143 -1.81 -9.64 -20.45
C ARG A 143 -1.65 -8.21 -19.95
N ARG A 144 -0.61 -7.96 -19.14
CA ARG A 144 -0.17 -6.60 -18.80
C ARG A 144 1.00 -6.23 -19.71
N SER A 145 0.95 -5.04 -20.29
CA SER A 145 2.03 -4.48 -21.10
C SER A 145 2.49 -3.16 -20.49
N TRP A 146 3.79 -2.87 -20.62
CA TRP A 146 4.34 -1.56 -20.32
C TRP A 146 4.16 -0.67 -21.54
N SER A 147 3.49 0.46 -21.37
CA SER A 147 3.36 1.48 -22.41
C SER A 147 3.68 2.86 -21.84
N ASN A 148 4.26 3.71 -22.70
CA ASN A 148 4.45 5.12 -22.37
C ASN A 148 3.08 5.77 -22.16
N ARG A 149 3.00 6.69 -21.20
CA ARG A 149 1.76 7.40 -20.88
C ARG A 149 1.48 8.45 -21.98
N THR A 150 0.88 8.03 -23.09
CA THR A 150 0.51 8.94 -24.19
C THR A 150 -0.88 9.54 -23.96
N PRO A 151 -1.13 10.81 -24.35
CA PRO A 151 -2.43 11.46 -24.16
C PRO A 151 -3.57 10.84 -24.98
N ASN A 152 -3.25 10.19 -26.10
CA ASN A 152 -4.22 9.52 -26.97
C ASN A 152 -3.78 8.06 -27.18
N PHE A 153 -4.44 7.15 -26.46
CA PHE A 153 -4.44 5.74 -26.81
C PHE A 153 -5.85 5.41 -27.33
N PRO A 154 -6.04 5.18 -28.64
CA PRO A 154 -7.27 4.58 -29.11
C PRO A 154 -7.30 3.15 -28.55
N TRP A 155 -8.41 2.76 -27.95
CA TRP A 155 -8.66 1.37 -27.61
C TRP A 155 -8.64 0.58 -28.91
N SER A 156 -7.49 -0.01 -29.27
CA SER A 156 -7.38 -0.77 -30.50
C SER A 156 -8.19 -2.05 -30.35
N SER A 157 -9.36 -2.06 -30.97
CA SER A 157 -10.13 -3.26 -31.26
C SER A 157 -9.22 -4.28 -31.98
N ARG A 158 -9.24 -5.50 -31.45
CA ARG A 158 -8.55 -6.69 -31.93
C ARG A 158 -9.01 -7.10 -33.33
N LEU A 159 -8.61 -6.40 -34.40
CA LEU A 159 -8.99 -6.78 -35.77
C LEU A 159 -7.89 -6.79 -36.83
N GLU A 160 -6.61 -6.61 -36.51
CA GLU A 160 -5.56 -6.71 -37.53
C GLU A 160 -4.41 -7.61 -37.09
N GLN A 161 -4.63 -8.93 -37.09
CA GLN A 161 -3.55 -9.91 -37.29
C GLN A 161 -3.92 -11.07 -38.25
N HIS A 162 -5.06 -11.01 -38.94
CA HIS A 162 -5.42 -11.98 -39.99
C HIS A 162 -5.64 -11.30 -41.34
N SER A 163 -4.63 -10.59 -41.81
CA SER A 163 -4.59 -10.07 -43.18
C SER A 163 -3.13 -9.89 -43.59
N ASN A 164 -2.39 -11.00 -43.69
CA ASN A 164 -1.23 -11.11 -44.59
C ASN A 164 -0.77 -12.56 -44.72
N SER A 165 -1.54 -13.34 -45.49
CA SER A 165 -0.99 -14.41 -46.32
C SER A 165 -2.00 -14.78 -47.42
N SER A 166 -2.19 -13.86 -48.37
CA SER A 166 -2.65 -14.22 -49.71
C SER A 166 -1.47 -14.06 -50.67
N ASN A 167 -1.30 -15.07 -51.53
CA ASN A 167 -0.44 -15.16 -52.72
C ASN A 167 1.07 -15.45 -52.59
N LYS A 168 1.42 -16.73 -52.74
CA LYS A 168 2.25 -17.28 -53.84
C LYS A 168 1.57 -18.62 -54.21
N GLY A 169 1.19 -18.97 -55.43
CA GLY A 169 1.67 -18.61 -56.76
C GLY A 169 2.05 -19.91 -57.48
N LYS A 170 1.25 -20.27 -58.50
CA LYS A 170 1.27 -21.46 -59.38
C LYS A 170 0.53 -22.71 -58.89
#